data_AF-A0AA40B0B4-F1
#
_entry.id   AF-A0AA40B0B4-F1
#
_cell.length_a   1.000
_cell.length_b   1.000
_cell.length_c   1.000
_cell.angle_alpha   90.00
_cell.angle_beta   90.00
_cell.angle_gamma   90.00
#
_symmetry.space_group_name_H-M   'P 1'
#
loop_
_entity.id
_entity.type
_entity.pdbx_description
1 polymer ?
#
loop_
_entity_poly.entity_id
_entity_poly.type
_entity_poly.pdbx_seq_one_letter_code
_entity_poly.pdbx_strand_id
1 'polypeptide(L)'
;MAKTLEKARKQIQKKKNGASIDALHQYSRDSKRLHRAQIRDERLDKIASSKRKQDRPLLERVFFFQEFIRESEQLKAVEFETVRAKINEYVHQYDEELNAIKKERRPGRPASMREDLLGMKVASLEKEQKDGFYMPDLTTETNVQLLDKWEKRSWPYLTNLKWVKIAGNGEVRPALFPPQSN
;
A
#
# COMPACT_ATOMS: atom_id res chain seq x y z
N MET A 1 -9.39 15.19 3.83
CA MET A 1 -9.40 15.88 2.52
C MET A 1 -8.94 17.31 2.71
N ALA A 2 -8.15 17.83 1.78
CA ALA A 2 -7.73 19.21 1.82
C ALA A 2 -8.96 20.12 1.55
N LYS A 3 -9.19 21.12 2.41
CA LYS A 3 -10.36 22.01 2.34
C LYS A 3 -9.94 23.47 2.09
N THR A 4 -8.74 23.69 1.54
CA THR A 4 -8.20 25.06 1.48
C THR A 4 -8.91 25.89 0.42
N LEU A 5 -9.29 25.29 -0.71
CA LEU A 5 -10.12 25.91 -1.74
C LEU A 5 -11.52 26.24 -1.21
N GLU A 6 -12.18 25.30 -0.53
CA GLU A 6 -13.50 25.53 0.07
C GLU A 6 -13.48 26.70 1.07
N LYS A 7 -12.46 26.74 1.94
CA LYS A 7 -12.28 27.84 2.90
C LYS A 7 -12.06 29.17 2.18
N ALA A 8 -11.21 29.20 1.16
CA ALA A 8 -10.95 30.40 0.37
C ALA A 8 -12.21 30.89 -0.36
N ARG A 9 -13.00 29.98 -0.95
CA ARG A 9 -14.30 30.27 -1.58
C ARG A 9 -15.27 30.90 -0.59
N LYS A 10 -15.46 30.27 0.57
CA LYS A 10 -16.35 30.79 1.64
C LYS A 10 -15.93 32.17 2.13
N GLN A 11 -14.63 32.40 2.33
CA GLN A 11 -14.12 33.70 2.77
C GLN A 11 -14.37 34.80 1.73
N ILE A 12 -14.13 34.51 0.45
CA ILE A 12 -14.34 35.49 -0.63
C ILE A 12 -15.83 35.78 -0.82
N GLN A 13 -16.68 34.75 -0.77
CA GLN A 13 -18.12 34.90 -0.87
C GLN A 13 -18.68 35.74 0.30
N LYS A 14 -18.18 35.51 1.53
CA LYS A 14 -18.54 36.34 2.70
C LYS A 14 -18.10 37.80 2.54
N LYS A 15 -16.88 38.04 2.05
CA LYS A 15 -16.36 39.40 1.80
C LYS A 15 -17.16 40.16 0.73
N LYS A 16 -17.77 39.45 -0.21
CA LYS A 16 -18.53 40.04 -1.32
C LYS A 16 -20.05 39.97 -1.12
N ASN A 17 -20.52 39.84 0.12
CA ASN A 17 -21.95 39.79 0.47
C ASN A 17 -22.74 38.74 -0.34
N GLY A 18 -22.15 37.58 -0.60
CA GLY A 18 -22.78 36.50 -1.35
C GLY A 18 -22.71 36.64 -2.87
N ALA A 19 -22.06 37.68 -3.41
CA ALA A 19 -21.88 37.82 -4.85
C ALA A 19 -21.08 36.64 -5.45
N SER A 20 -21.43 36.26 -6.67
CA SER A 20 -20.87 35.09 -7.35
C SER A 20 -19.34 35.15 -7.44
N ILE A 21 -18.72 34.02 -7.13
CA ILE A 21 -17.27 33.82 -7.20
C ILE A 21 -16.81 33.84 -8.67
N ASP A 22 -17.70 33.52 -9.61
CA ASP A 22 -17.42 33.51 -11.05
C ASP A 22 -17.35 34.93 -11.65
N ALA A 23 -17.84 35.95 -10.93
CA ALA A 23 -17.72 37.35 -11.31
C ALA A 23 -16.36 37.97 -10.97
N LEU A 24 -15.35 37.16 -10.64
CA LEU A 24 -14.00 37.63 -10.32
C LEU A 24 -13.17 37.84 -11.58
N HIS A 25 -12.61 39.04 -11.75
CA HIS A 25 -11.63 39.28 -12.80
C HIS A 25 -10.39 38.38 -12.63
N GLN A 26 -9.91 37.77 -13.71
CA GLN A 26 -8.83 36.78 -13.69
C GLN A 26 -7.56 37.23 -12.94
N TYR A 27 -7.19 38.51 -13.04
CA TYR A 27 -5.99 39.05 -12.39
C TYR A 27 -6.23 39.61 -10.98
N SER A 28 -7.46 39.50 -10.45
CA SER A 28 -7.78 40.01 -9.11
C SER A 28 -7.00 39.27 -8.02
N ARG A 29 -6.77 39.95 -6.88
CA ARG A 29 -6.14 39.33 -5.71
C ARG A 29 -6.90 38.11 -5.21
N ASP A 30 -8.24 38.15 -5.27
CA ASP A 30 -9.11 37.08 -4.81
C ASP A 30 -9.06 35.88 -5.78
N SER A 31 -8.96 36.10 -7.09
CA SER A 31 -8.71 35.04 -8.09
C SER A 31 -7.37 34.34 -7.87
N LYS A 32 -6.29 35.11 -7.64
CA LYS A 32 -4.97 34.55 -7.31
C LYS A 32 -4.97 33.77 -5.98
N ARG A 33 -5.83 34.14 -5.02
CA ARG A 33 -6.01 33.40 -3.76
C ARG A 33 -6.70 32.05 -4.00
N LEU A 34 -7.78 32.03 -4.80
CA LEU A 34 -8.47 30.79 -5.17
C LEU A 34 -7.55 29.83 -5.93
N HIS A 35 -6.82 30.35 -6.92
CA HIS A 35 -5.90 29.54 -7.71
C HIS A 35 -4.80 28.89 -6.86
N ARG A 36 -4.19 29.64 -5.93
CA ARG A 36 -3.20 29.08 -4.99
C ARG A 36 -3.79 28.00 -4.09
N ALA A 37 -5.03 28.19 -3.62
CA ALA A 37 -5.72 27.20 -2.80
C ALA A 37 -6.03 25.93 -3.59
N GLN A 38 -6.49 26.06 -4.84
CA GLN A 38 -6.72 24.94 -5.75
C GLN A 38 -5.43 24.16 -6.01
N ILE A 39 -4.34 24.82 -6.42
CA ILE A 39 -3.04 24.15 -6.66
C ILE A 39 -2.57 23.41 -5.42
N ARG A 40 -2.78 24.00 -4.23
CA ARG A 40 -2.40 23.35 -2.97
C ARG A 40 -3.20 22.07 -2.74
N ASP A 41 -4.51 22.11 -2.89
CA ASP A 41 -5.37 20.94 -2.72
C ASP A 41 -4.99 19.85 -3.75
N GLU A 42 -4.81 20.20 -5.03
CA GLU A 42 -4.35 19.27 -6.08
C GLU A 42 -3.00 18.61 -5.77
N ARG A 43 -2.03 19.38 -5.23
CA ARG A 43 -0.72 18.83 -4.81
C ARG A 43 -0.87 17.85 -3.66
N LEU A 44 -1.69 18.18 -2.66
CA LEU A 44 -1.93 17.30 -1.52
C LEU A 44 -2.62 15.99 -1.95
N ASP A 45 -3.57 16.06 -2.88
CA ASP A 45 -4.24 14.89 -3.42
C ASP A 45 -3.29 14.02 -4.27
N LYS A 46 -2.39 14.63 -5.05
CA LYS A 46 -1.32 13.91 -5.75
C LYS A 46 -0.39 13.18 -4.77
N ILE A 47 0.04 13.83 -3.69
CA ILE A 47 0.88 13.19 -2.67
C ILE A 47 0.13 12.04 -2.00
N ALA A 48 -1.13 12.25 -1.61
CA ALA A 48 -1.95 11.23 -0.96
C ALA A 48 -2.19 10.03 -1.88
N SER A 49 -2.48 10.26 -3.16
CA SER A 49 -2.66 9.18 -4.14
C SER A 49 -1.35 8.41 -4.42
N SER A 50 -0.22 9.10 -4.47
CA SER A 50 1.11 8.46 -4.58
C SER A 50 1.39 7.56 -3.38
N LYS A 51 1.14 8.04 -2.16
CA LYS A 51 1.30 7.23 -0.94
C LYS A 51 0.41 6.00 -0.96
N ARG A 52 -0.88 6.15 -1.29
CA ARG A 52 -1.80 5.00 -1.42
C ARG A 52 -1.30 3.95 -2.41
N LYS A 53 -0.67 4.35 -3.52
CA LYS A 53 -0.07 3.42 -4.48
C LYS A 53 1.16 2.71 -3.93
N GLN A 54 2.01 3.43 -3.19
CA GLN A 54 3.19 2.86 -2.52
C GLN A 54 2.81 1.89 -1.39
N ASP A 55 1.74 2.22 -0.66
CA ASP A 55 1.24 1.47 0.50
C ASP A 55 0.47 0.20 0.08
N ARG A 56 -0.09 0.20 -1.14
CA ARG A 56 -0.97 -0.86 -1.65
C ARG A 56 -0.36 -2.28 -1.63
N PRO A 57 0.89 -2.52 -2.06
CA PRO A 57 1.48 -3.86 -2.02
C PRO A 57 1.54 -4.44 -0.60
N LEU A 58 1.82 -3.60 0.40
CA LEU A 58 1.83 -4.04 1.79
C LEU A 58 0.41 -4.36 2.29
N LEU A 59 -0.59 -3.57 1.89
CA LEU A 59 -1.99 -3.86 2.21
C LEU A 59 -2.46 -5.19 1.59
N GLU A 60 -2.09 -5.46 0.34
CA GLU A 60 -2.40 -6.72 -0.34
C GLU A 60 -1.69 -7.90 0.31
N ARG A 61 -0.45 -7.72 0.75
CA ARG A 61 0.31 -8.71 1.54
C ARG A 61 -0.39 -9.03 2.85
N VAL A 62 -0.72 -8.03 3.66
CA VAL A 62 -1.39 -8.23 4.96
C VAL A 62 -2.74 -8.91 4.75
N PHE A 63 -3.48 -8.53 3.70
CA PHE A 63 -4.75 -9.15 3.35
C PHE A 63 -4.59 -10.65 3.03
N PHE A 64 -3.56 -11.04 2.27
CA PHE A 64 -3.29 -12.46 1.98
C PHE A 64 -3.09 -13.29 3.26
N PHE A 65 -2.32 -12.78 4.23
CA PHE A 65 -2.11 -13.48 5.50
C PHE A 65 -3.35 -13.45 6.41
N GLN A 66 -4.16 -12.41 6.33
CA GLN A 66 -5.43 -12.34 7.04
C GLN A 66 -6.42 -13.40 6.55
N GLU A 67 -6.56 -13.57 5.22
CA GLU A 67 -7.44 -14.58 4.65
C GLU A 67 -6.98 -15.99 5.03
N PHE A 68 -5.67 -16.24 5.04
CA PHE A 68 -5.11 -17.50 5.54
C PHE A 68 -5.52 -17.81 6.99
N ILE A 69 -5.52 -16.81 7.88
CA ILE A 69 -5.95 -17.00 9.27
C ILE A 69 -7.44 -17.33 9.34
N ARG A 70 -8.26 -16.66 8.53
CA ARG A 70 -9.71 -16.89 8.48
C ARG A 70 -10.05 -18.27 7.93
N GLU A 71 -9.35 -18.71 6.89
CA GLU A 71 -9.50 -20.04 6.30
C GLU A 71 -9.13 -21.16 7.28
N SER A 72 -8.13 -20.95 8.12
CA SER A 72 -7.73 -21.94 9.13
C SER A 72 -8.72 -22.07 10.30
N GLU A 73 -9.70 -21.15 10.41
CA GLU A 73 -10.68 -21.03 11.51
C GLU A 73 -10.05 -21.03 12.92
N GLN A 74 -8.74 -20.84 13.00
CA GLN A 74 -7.95 -20.91 14.23
C GLN A 74 -7.39 -19.53 14.52
N LEU A 75 -8.00 -18.83 15.47
CA LEU A 75 -7.48 -17.57 16.04
C LEU A 75 -6.29 -17.79 16.99
N LYS A 76 -5.48 -18.82 16.71
CA LYS A 76 -4.34 -19.24 17.54
C LYS A 76 -3.03 -18.83 16.88
N ALA A 77 -1.95 -18.90 17.66
CA ALA A 77 -0.60 -18.78 17.13
C ALA A 77 -0.38 -19.80 16.00
N VAL A 78 0.12 -19.31 14.86
CA VAL A 78 0.47 -20.16 13.72
C VAL A 78 1.87 -20.72 13.94
N GLU A 79 2.04 -22.01 13.67
CA GLU A 79 3.34 -22.66 13.71
C GLU A 79 4.29 -22.02 12.68
N PHE A 80 5.56 -21.85 13.08
CA PHE A 80 6.57 -21.19 12.27
C PHE A 80 6.76 -21.83 10.88
N GLU A 81 6.76 -23.16 10.80
CA GLU A 81 6.90 -23.88 9.52
C GLU A 81 5.72 -23.60 8.57
N THR A 82 4.50 -23.52 9.11
CA THR A 82 3.31 -23.15 8.34
C THR A 82 3.39 -21.71 7.84
N VAL A 83 3.87 -20.78 8.67
CA VAL A 83 4.13 -19.39 8.24
C VAL A 83 5.14 -19.36 7.09
N ARG A 84 6.23 -20.12 7.21
CA ARG A 84 7.28 -20.18 6.18
C ARG A 84 6.77 -20.77 4.87
N ALA A 85 5.97 -21.83 4.92
CA ALA A 85 5.30 -22.40 3.76
C ALA A 85 4.38 -21.37 3.08
N LYS A 86 3.62 -20.61 3.87
CA LYS A 86 2.69 -19.60 3.35
C LYS A 86 3.41 -18.37 2.77
N ILE A 87 4.55 -17.97 3.33
CA ILE A 87 5.44 -16.98 2.72
C ILE A 87 5.92 -17.47 1.36
N ASN A 88 6.32 -18.74 1.26
CA ASN A 88 6.78 -19.32 0.01
C ASN A 88 5.70 -19.30 -1.08
N GLU A 89 4.47 -19.68 -0.71
CA GLU A 89 3.31 -19.58 -1.60
C GLU A 89 3.07 -18.14 -2.09
N TYR A 90 3.17 -17.14 -1.20
CA TYR A 90 3.01 -15.74 -1.57
C TYR A 90 4.11 -15.25 -2.53
N VAL A 91 5.37 -15.66 -2.32
CA VAL A 91 6.50 -15.26 -3.16
C VAL A 91 6.36 -15.82 -4.57
N HIS A 92 5.94 -17.09 -4.68
CA HIS A 92 5.83 -17.81 -5.95
C HIS A 92 4.45 -17.69 -6.64
N GLN A 93 3.53 -16.87 -6.11
CA GLN A 93 2.18 -16.69 -6.67
C GLN A 93 2.15 -16.22 -8.14
N TYR A 94 3.24 -15.60 -8.62
CA TYR A 94 3.34 -15.05 -9.98
C TYR A 94 4.14 -15.94 -10.94
N ASP A 95 4.72 -17.04 -10.46
CA ASP A 95 5.62 -17.87 -11.27
C ASP A 95 4.87 -18.55 -12.42
N GLU A 96 3.66 -19.02 -12.16
CA GLU A 96 2.82 -19.63 -13.18
C GLU A 96 2.44 -18.64 -14.29
N GLU A 97 2.04 -17.42 -13.91
CA GLU A 97 1.71 -16.35 -14.86
C GLU A 97 2.95 -15.97 -15.70
N LEU A 98 4.10 -15.81 -15.04
CA LEU A 98 5.36 -15.48 -15.69
C LEU A 98 5.83 -16.58 -16.65
N ASN A 99 5.65 -17.84 -16.27
CA ASN A 99 5.95 -18.99 -17.12
C ASN A 99 5.00 -19.08 -18.32
N ALA A 100 3.71 -18.76 -18.15
CA ALA A 100 2.75 -18.70 -19.25
C ALA A 100 3.14 -17.63 -20.28
N ILE A 101 3.45 -16.40 -19.82
CA ILE A 101 3.89 -15.30 -20.70
C ILE A 101 5.16 -15.67 -21.47
N LYS A 102 6.13 -16.30 -20.79
CA LYS A 102 7.38 -16.77 -21.43
C LYS A 102 7.13 -17.83 -22.49
N LYS A 103 6.16 -18.73 -22.29
CA LYS A 103 5.80 -19.79 -23.26
C LYS A 103 5.08 -19.23 -24.48
N GLU A 104 4.21 -18.24 -24.30
CA GLU A 104 3.53 -17.56 -25.40
C GLU A 104 4.50 -16.74 -26.27
N ARG A 105 5.63 -16.32 -25.70
CA ARG A 105 6.66 -15.57 -26.41
C ARG A 105 7.37 -16.45 -27.44
N ARG A 106 7.27 -16.06 -28.70
CA ARG A 106 8.04 -16.69 -29.79
C ARG A 106 9.56 -16.52 -29.56
N PRO A 107 10.37 -17.53 -29.92
CA PRO A 107 11.82 -17.44 -29.83
C PRO A 107 12.33 -16.22 -30.62
N GLY A 108 13.23 -15.44 -30.01
CA GLY A 108 13.82 -14.24 -30.62
C GLY A 108 13.06 -12.93 -30.42
N ARG A 109 11.83 -12.93 -29.89
CA ARG A 109 11.12 -11.68 -29.54
C ARG A 109 11.63 -11.14 -28.19
N PRO A 110 11.90 -9.83 -28.02
CA PRO A 110 12.20 -9.26 -26.70
C PRO A 110 11.01 -9.43 -25.74
N ALA A 111 11.31 -9.42 -24.45
CA ALA A 111 10.31 -9.49 -23.39
C ALA A 111 9.35 -8.28 -23.48
N SER A 112 8.09 -8.50 -23.11
CA SER A 112 7.11 -7.41 -23.05
C SER A 112 7.30 -6.59 -21.77
N MET A 113 6.83 -5.32 -21.76
CA MET A 113 6.83 -4.50 -20.54
C MET A 113 6.13 -5.20 -19.36
N ARG A 114 5.07 -5.98 -19.63
CA ARG A 114 4.38 -6.76 -18.60
C ARG A 114 5.27 -7.88 -18.05
N GLU A 115 5.96 -8.60 -18.92
CA GLU A 115 6.91 -9.66 -18.56
C GLU A 115 8.05 -9.10 -17.70
N ASP A 116 8.64 -7.97 -18.11
CA ASP A 116 9.72 -7.32 -17.37
C ASP A 116 9.27 -6.87 -15.98
N LEU A 117 8.11 -6.20 -15.89
CA LEU A 117 7.56 -5.75 -14.60
C LEU A 117 7.22 -6.92 -13.68
N LEU A 118 6.67 -8.01 -14.21
CA LEU A 118 6.37 -9.21 -13.42
C LEU A 118 7.65 -9.90 -12.95
N GLY A 119 8.67 -10.00 -13.82
CA GLY A 119 9.97 -10.54 -13.47
C GLY A 119 10.68 -9.73 -12.39
N MET A 120 10.66 -8.39 -12.47
CA MET A 120 11.18 -7.52 -11.42
C MET A 120 10.45 -7.73 -10.09
N LYS A 121 9.12 -7.93 -10.14
CA LYS A 121 8.31 -8.18 -8.94
C LYS A 121 8.68 -9.51 -8.28
N VAL A 122 8.78 -10.58 -9.05
CA VAL A 122 9.20 -11.91 -8.55
C VAL A 122 10.60 -11.84 -7.95
N ALA A 123 11.57 -11.27 -8.68
CA ALA A 123 12.94 -11.13 -8.18
C ALA A 123 13.02 -10.31 -6.89
N SER A 124 12.19 -9.26 -6.75
CA SER A 124 12.11 -8.47 -5.52
C SER A 124 11.54 -9.28 -4.35
N LEU A 125 10.52 -10.10 -4.59
CA LEU A 125 9.92 -10.95 -3.55
C LEU A 125 10.87 -12.06 -3.11
N GLU A 126 11.55 -12.72 -4.04
CA GLU A 126 12.57 -13.74 -3.73
C GLU A 126 13.73 -13.15 -2.94
N LYS A 127 14.16 -11.94 -3.29
CA LYS A 127 15.18 -11.22 -2.53
C LYS A 127 14.70 -10.89 -1.12
N GLU A 128 13.49 -10.36 -0.98
CA GLU A 128 12.89 -10.11 0.34
C GLU A 128 12.78 -11.39 1.18
N GLN A 129 12.41 -12.52 0.58
CA GLN A 129 12.32 -13.81 1.27
C GLN A 129 13.69 -14.26 1.82
N LYS A 130 14.77 -14.03 1.08
CA LYS A 130 16.13 -14.34 1.51
C LYS A 130 16.61 -13.40 2.61
N ASP A 131 16.47 -12.08 2.39
CA ASP A 131 17.03 -11.04 3.25
C ASP A 131 16.22 -10.81 4.54
N GLY A 132 14.91 -11.06 4.51
CA GLY A 132 14.00 -10.82 5.62
C GLY A 132 12.62 -10.32 5.16
N PHE A 133 11.68 -11.24 5.02
CA PHE A 133 10.33 -10.96 4.55
C PHE A 133 9.54 -10.18 5.60
N TYR A 134 9.16 -8.95 5.27
CA TYR A 134 8.45 -8.04 6.19
C TYR A 134 6.95 -8.35 6.24
N MET A 135 6.44 -8.71 7.41
CA MET A 135 5.03 -9.04 7.63
C MET A 135 4.59 -8.86 9.09
N PRO A 136 3.27 -8.85 9.38
CA PRO A 136 2.77 -8.97 10.74
C PRO A 136 3.17 -10.31 11.36
N ASP A 137 3.50 -10.30 12.64
CA ASP A 137 3.85 -11.52 13.39
C ASP A 137 2.64 -12.45 13.58
N LEU A 138 2.69 -13.67 13.03
CA LEU A 138 1.62 -14.66 13.19
C LEU A 138 1.89 -15.67 14.31
N THR A 139 3.07 -15.60 14.94
CA THR A 139 3.46 -16.53 16.01
C THR A 139 2.83 -16.17 17.35
N THR A 140 2.32 -14.94 17.49
CA THR A 140 1.65 -14.47 18.71
C THR A 140 0.14 -14.42 18.52
N GLU A 141 -0.61 -15.14 19.37
CA GLU A 141 -2.08 -15.18 19.34
C GLU A 141 -2.73 -13.78 19.40
N THR A 142 -2.23 -12.90 20.28
CA THR A 142 -2.75 -11.53 20.39
C THR A 142 -2.65 -10.75 19.07
N ASN A 143 -1.59 -10.98 18.28
CA ASN A 143 -1.40 -10.30 17.01
C ASN A 143 -2.28 -10.89 15.91
N VAL A 144 -2.50 -12.22 15.92
CA VAL A 144 -3.45 -12.92 15.04
C VAL A 144 -4.87 -12.39 15.25
N GLN A 145 -5.31 -12.23 16.50
CA GLN A 145 -6.63 -11.67 16.81
C GLN A 145 -6.78 -10.20 16.37
N LEU A 146 -5.72 -9.39 16.50
CA LEU A 146 -5.73 -8.01 15.99
C LEU A 146 -5.77 -7.99 14.46
N LEU A 147 -5.05 -8.90 13.80
CA LEU A 147 -5.04 -9.02 12.35
C LEU A 147 -6.41 -9.47 11.81
N ASP A 148 -7.11 -10.38 12.48
CA ASP A 148 -8.47 -10.77 12.06
C ASP A 148 -9.46 -9.59 12.13
N LYS A 149 -9.38 -8.78 13.20
CA LYS A 149 -10.17 -7.55 13.39
C LYS A 149 -9.81 -6.42 12.43
N TRP A 150 -8.75 -6.56 11.64
CA TRP A 150 -8.34 -5.54 10.69
C TRP A 150 -9.33 -5.45 9.52
N GLU A 151 -10.31 -4.56 9.65
CA GLU A 151 -11.32 -4.35 8.60
C GLU A 151 -10.95 -3.23 7.61
N LYS A 152 -11.55 -3.28 6.41
CA LYS A 152 -11.56 -2.19 5.41
C LYS A 152 -10.19 -1.76 4.89
N ARG A 153 -9.17 -2.64 4.96
CA ARG A 153 -7.80 -2.37 4.49
C ARG A 153 -7.24 -1.05 5.05
N SER A 154 -7.56 -0.76 6.31
CA SER A 154 -7.24 0.53 6.95
C SER A 154 -5.75 0.61 7.29
N TRP A 155 -5.01 1.47 6.60
CA TRP A 155 -3.57 1.69 6.85
C TRP A 155 -3.26 2.10 8.31
N PRO A 156 -3.98 3.06 8.94
CA PRO A 156 -3.67 3.46 10.31
C PRO A 156 -3.83 2.33 11.33
N TYR A 157 -4.68 1.34 11.08
CA TYR A 157 -4.87 0.23 12.02
C TYR A 157 -3.63 -0.67 12.11
N LEU A 158 -2.84 -0.74 11.04
CA LEU A 158 -1.64 -1.56 10.97
C LEU A 158 -0.55 -1.16 11.99
N THR A 159 -0.62 0.04 12.56
CA THR A 159 0.28 0.47 13.65
C THR A 159 0.09 -0.32 14.93
N ASN A 160 -1.09 -0.93 15.12
CA ASN A 160 -1.41 -1.70 16.32
C ASN A 160 -0.84 -3.12 16.27
N LEU A 161 -0.42 -3.58 15.08
CA LEU A 161 0.14 -4.90 14.89
C LEU A 161 1.63 -4.92 15.24
N LYS A 162 2.10 -6.06 15.72
CA LYS A 162 3.53 -6.36 15.81
C LYS A 162 4.04 -6.80 14.44
N TRP A 163 5.19 -6.27 14.05
CA TRP A 163 5.82 -6.51 12.76
C TRP A 163 7.16 -7.22 12.94
N VAL A 164 7.45 -8.13 12.02
CA VAL A 164 8.67 -8.92 11.99
C VAL A 164 9.23 -9.00 10.57
N LYS A 165 10.52 -9.29 10.48
CA LYS A 165 11.21 -9.73 9.26
C LYS A 165 11.67 -11.16 9.47
N ILE A 166 11.22 -12.06 8.60
CA ILE A 166 11.57 -13.48 8.65
C ILE A 166 12.53 -13.75 7.49
N ALA A 167 13.80 -14.02 7.82
CA ALA A 167 14.82 -14.33 6.82
C ALA A 167 14.72 -15.80 6.38
N GLY A 168 15.26 -16.12 5.19
CA GLY A 168 15.18 -17.47 4.62
C GLY A 168 15.85 -18.56 5.46
N ASN A 169 16.80 -18.18 6.33
CA ASN A 169 17.48 -19.05 7.29
C ASN A 169 16.66 -19.32 8.57
N GLY A 170 15.47 -18.72 8.70
CA GLY A 170 14.59 -18.87 9.85
C GLY A 170 14.78 -17.80 10.94
N GLU A 171 15.70 -16.85 10.76
CA GLU A 171 15.86 -15.76 11.72
C GLU A 171 14.65 -14.81 11.70
N VAL A 172 14.06 -14.60 12.87
CA VAL A 172 12.98 -13.64 13.08
C VAL A 172 13.53 -12.39 13.75
N ARG A 173 13.43 -11.25 13.07
CA ARG A 173 13.88 -9.95 13.58
C ARG A 173 12.68 -9.04 13.78
N PRO A 174 12.52 -8.38 14.95
CA PRO A 174 11.45 -7.42 15.14
C PRO A 174 11.62 -6.24 14.17
N ALA A 175 10.50 -5.72 13.68
CA ALA A 175 10.49 -4.60 12.75
C ALA A 175 9.46 -3.55 13.17
N LEU A 176 9.65 -2.33 12.70
CA LEU A 176 8.76 -1.21 12.98
C LEU A 176 7.85 -0.93 11.79
N PHE A 177 6.66 -0.43 12.08
CA PHE A 177 5.72 0.09 11.09
C PHE A 177 5.54 1.60 11.28
N PRO A 178 5.44 2.39 10.20
CA PRO A 178 5.55 1.99 8.79
C PRO A 178 6.99 1.59 8.40
N PRO A 179 7.17 0.79 7.33
CA PRO A 179 8.49 0.47 6.83
C PRO A 179 9.21 1.77 6.44
N GLN A 180 10.40 2.00 7.02
CA GLN A 180 11.18 3.16 6.62
C GLN A 180 11.74 2.91 5.22
N SER A 181 11.50 3.84 4.30
CA SER A 181 12.19 3.85 3.02
C SER A 181 13.66 4.13 3.29
N ASN A 182 14.53 3.17 3.02
CA ASN A 182 15.93 3.48 2.75
C ASN A 182 16.05 4.26 1.44
#